data_AF-G0UAW3-F1
#
_entry.id   AF-G0UAW3-F1
#
_cell.length_a   1.000
_cell.length_b   1.000
_cell.length_c   1.000
_cell.angle_alpha   90.00
_cell.angle_beta   90.00
_cell.angle_gamma   90.00
#
_symmetry.space_group_name_H-M   'P 1'
#
loop_
_entity.id
_entity.type
_entity.pdbx_description
1 polymer ?
#
loop_
_entity_poly.entity_id
_entity_poly.type
_entity_poly.pdbx_seq_one_letter_code
_entity_poly.pdbx_strand_id
1 'polypeptide(L)'
;MFHRLSIMFYKLDPRDYPEYMRCQRSTEQPGTVLMESRAMQGIRYTVPIGYLLSILYFYCYHRPRLCFADRELAKLHHYFYPSAGYSTPIGIVAGVIYACYYDGYRDCSDQSALRAIEQERARAMEAWGQYEERRKERGKSERWGALYALLPSVFAFGDSKSSQVAAGLPEKSYEDFIEPYGILSVGQQTAAPHDPSFYEHYSKHQVDALVSRAMKLRKSSEEERWLHTAGRLGSYGIVGMLLTWNSGRMFFRLFMGLGLGVVCAGVISGTKMDT
;
A
#
# COMPACT_ATOMS: atom_id res chain seq x y z
N MET A 1 15.33 15.42 17.56
CA MET A 1 15.06 14.75 16.27
C MET A 1 14.91 13.24 16.42
N PHE A 2 15.79 12.55 17.16
CA PHE A 2 15.75 11.10 17.38
C PHE A 2 14.45 10.56 18.04
N HIS A 3 13.86 11.27 18.99
CA HIS A 3 12.61 10.86 19.67
C HIS A 3 11.39 10.68 18.74
N ARG A 4 11.42 11.22 17.52
CA ARG A 4 10.29 11.08 16.58
C ARG A 4 10.48 9.93 15.58
N LEU A 5 11.70 9.42 15.43
CA LEU A 5 12.00 8.23 14.63
C LEU A 5 11.73 6.93 15.41
N SER A 6 11.84 6.98 16.74
CA SER A 6 11.60 5.82 17.61
C SER A 6 10.16 5.30 17.59
N ILE A 7 9.19 6.07 17.05
CA ILE A 7 7.81 5.61 16.90
C ILE A 7 7.72 4.40 15.95
N MET A 8 8.64 4.28 15.00
CA MET A 8 8.68 3.14 14.07
C MET A 8 9.04 1.81 14.75
N PHE A 9 9.67 1.87 15.93
CA PHE A 9 10.03 0.71 16.74
C PHE A 9 9.17 0.58 18.00
N TYR A 10 8.15 1.43 18.11
CA TYR A 10 7.26 1.43 19.24
C TYR A 10 6.42 0.14 19.24
N LYS A 11 6.41 -0.51 20.40
CA LYS A 11 5.66 -1.75 20.63
C LYS A 11 4.24 -1.35 21.05
N LEU A 12 3.22 -2.00 20.51
CA LEU A 12 1.80 -1.84 20.83
C LEU A 12 1.35 -2.84 21.89
N ASP A 13 0.29 -2.50 22.64
CA ASP A 13 -0.50 -3.50 23.36
C ASP A 13 -1.45 -4.18 22.35
N PRO A 14 -1.35 -5.51 22.16
CA PRO A 14 -2.25 -6.26 21.28
C PRO A 14 -3.73 -6.13 21.63
N ARG A 15 -4.05 -5.81 22.90
CA ARG A 15 -5.44 -5.68 23.39
C ARG A 15 -6.14 -4.43 22.87
N ASP A 16 -5.37 -3.36 22.67
CA ASP A 16 -5.91 -2.07 22.21
C ASP A 16 -6.23 -2.09 20.69
N TYR A 17 -5.64 -3.03 19.94
CA TYR A 17 -5.76 -3.12 18.47
C TYR A 17 -6.05 -4.55 17.98
N PRO A 18 -7.17 -5.16 18.38
CA PRO A 18 -7.46 -6.56 18.09
C PRO A 18 -7.63 -6.82 16.59
N GLU A 19 -8.16 -5.87 15.81
CA GLU A 19 -8.31 -6.04 14.37
C GLU A 19 -6.98 -6.01 13.62
N TYR A 20 -6.05 -5.16 14.06
CA TYR A 20 -4.70 -5.14 13.52
C TYR A 20 -4.00 -6.48 13.78
N MET A 21 -4.13 -7.03 14.99
CA MET A 21 -3.52 -8.31 15.36
C MET A 21 -4.10 -9.50 14.58
N ARG A 22 -5.35 -9.41 14.12
CA ARG A 22 -5.96 -10.40 13.20
C ARG A 22 -5.40 -10.36 11.78
N CYS A 23 -4.70 -9.30 11.38
CA CYS A 23 -4.07 -9.26 10.06
C CYS A 23 -2.94 -10.29 9.92
N GLN A 24 -2.79 -10.87 8.73
CA GLN A 24 -1.71 -11.82 8.46
C GLN A 24 -0.35 -11.09 8.54
N ARG A 25 0.64 -11.70 9.24
CA ARG A 25 1.95 -11.09 9.53
C ARG A 25 1.84 -9.72 10.23
N SER A 26 0.92 -9.60 11.19
CA SER A 26 0.92 -8.54 12.19
C SER A 26 2.11 -8.73 13.13
N THR A 27 2.70 -7.62 13.57
CA THR A 27 3.75 -7.61 14.60
C THR A 27 3.37 -6.59 15.65
N GLU A 28 3.80 -6.80 16.89
CA GLU A 28 3.56 -5.81 17.95
C GLU A 28 4.21 -4.44 17.65
N GLN A 29 5.11 -4.38 16.67
CA GLN A 29 5.69 -3.16 16.14
C GLN A 29 5.11 -2.84 14.75
N PRO A 30 4.11 -1.96 14.62
CA PRO A 30 3.50 -1.64 13.31
C PRO A 30 4.47 -0.89 12.39
N GLY A 31 5.42 -0.14 12.94
CA GLY A 31 6.41 0.58 12.14
C GLY A 31 7.39 -0.36 11.43
N THR A 32 7.71 -1.54 11.97
CA THR A 32 8.56 -2.51 11.25
C THR A 32 7.85 -3.06 10.01
N VAL A 33 6.53 -3.25 10.07
CA VAL A 33 5.70 -3.63 8.91
C VAL A 33 5.75 -2.56 7.83
N LEU A 34 5.64 -1.28 8.23
CA LEU A 34 5.74 -0.17 7.29
C LEU A 34 7.13 -0.09 6.66
N MET A 35 8.20 -0.21 7.46
CA MET A 35 9.58 -0.21 6.96
C MET A 35 9.84 -1.35 5.97
N GLU A 36 9.38 -2.57 6.29
CA GLU A 36 9.47 -3.73 5.39
C GLU A 36 8.78 -3.42 4.06
N SER A 37 7.55 -2.89 4.11
CA SER A 37 6.80 -2.62 2.89
C SER A 37 7.42 -1.50 2.05
N ARG A 38 7.86 -0.41 2.68
CA ARG A 38 8.52 0.70 1.98
C ARG A 38 9.87 0.29 1.42
N ALA A 39 10.62 -0.58 2.09
CA ALA A 39 11.84 -1.16 1.53
C ALA A 39 11.53 -1.94 0.24
N MET A 40 10.49 -2.78 0.24
CA MET A 40 10.08 -3.53 -0.95
C MET A 40 9.55 -2.61 -2.08
N GLN A 41 8.84 -1.53 -1.75
CA GLN A 41 8.46 -0.51 -2.73
C GLN A 41 9.70 0.23 -3.29
N GLY A 42 10.67 0.54 -2.43
CA GLY A 42 11.94 1.15 -2.84
C GLY A 42 12.67 0.28 -3.86
N ILE A 43 12.71 -1.03 -3.64
CA ILE A 43 13.23 -2.01 -4.61
C ILE A 43 12.41 -1.98 -5.92
N ARG A 44 11.07 -1.95 -5.84
CA ARG A 44 10.15 -1.91 -7.02
C ARG A 44 10.51 -0.79 -8.00
N TYR A 45 10.92 0.37 -7.50
CA TYR A 45 11.25 1.54 -8.34
C TYR A 45 12.73 1.63 -8.71
N THR A 46 13.64 1.40 -7.77
CA THR A 46 15.08 1.64 -7.98
C THR A 46 15.73 0.60 -8.89
N VAL A 47 15.29 -0.66 -8.84
CA VAL A 47 15.89 -1.74 -9.63
C VAL A 47 15.64 -1.56 -11.14
N PRO A 48 14.40 -1.30 -11.62
CA PRO A 48 14.17 -0.99 -13.02
C PRO A 48 14.98 0.22 -13.51
N ILE A 49 15.07 1.27 -12.69
CA ILE A 49 15.88 2.46 -13.03
C ILE A 49 17.36 2.10 -13.17
N GLY A 50 17.90 1.27 -12.27
CA GLY A 50 19.27 0.77 -12.35
C GLY A 50 19.53 -0.01 -13.65
N TYR A 51 18.60 -0.85 -14.08
CA TYR A 51 18.70 -1.55 -15.36
C TYR A 51 18.65 -0.58 -16.55
N LEU A 52 17.72 0.38 -16.56
CA LEU A 52 17.63 1.40 -17.61
C LEU A 52 18.92 2.21 -17.72
N LEU A 53 19.48 2.66 -16.60
CA LEU A 53 20.76 3.36 -16.57
C LEU A 53 21.91 2.50 -17.09
N SER A 54 21.86 1.19 -16.89
CA SER A 54 22.86 0.26 -17.45
C SER A 54 22.75 0.14 -18.96
N ILE A 55 21.52 0.10 -19.50
CA ILE A 55 21.29 0.11 -20.95
C ILE A 55 21.84 1.40 -21.55
N LEU A 56 21.50 2.54 -20.96
CA LEU A 56 21.96 3.86 -21.39
C LEU A 56 23.49 3.95 -21.32
N TYR A 57 24.09 3.54 -20.20
CA TYR A 57 25.55 3.51 -20.06
C TYR A 57 26.21 2.62 -21.12
N PHE A 58 25.66 1.42 -21.37
CA PHE A 58 26.24 0.50 -22.33
C PHE A 58 26.17 1.04 -23.76
N TYR A 59 25.00 1.48 -24.22
CA TYR A 59 24.82 1.91 -25.62
C TYR A 59 25.32 3.32 -25.90
N CYS A 60 25.15 4.26 -24.97
CA CYS A 60 25.49 5.66 -25.19
C CYS A 60 26.93 5.99 -24.79
N TYR A 61 27.50 5.29 -23.80
CA TYR A 61 28.82 5.63 -23.25
C TYR A 61 29.89 4.57 -23.53
N HIS A 62 29.61 3.29 -23.29
CA HIS A 62 30.62 2.23 -23.32
C HIS A 62 30.86 1.69 -24.74
N ARG A 63 29.82 1.22 -25.43
CA ARG A 63 29.91 0.62 -26.77
C ARG A 63 30.55 1.53 -27.82
N PRO A 64 30.27 2.86 -27.87
CA PRO A 64 30.88 3.73 -28.86
C PRO A 64 32.39 3.90 -28.66
N ARG A 65 32.87 3.83 -27.41
CA ARG A 65 34.29 3.99 -27.04
C ARG A 65 35.12 2.72 -27.24
N LEU A 66 34.50 1.57 -27.44
CA LEU A 66 35.21 0.34 -27.73
C LEU A 66 35.72 0.31 -29.17
N CYS A 67 36.92 -0.25 -29.34
CA CYS A 67 37.49 -0.61 -30.63
C CYS A 67 36.54 -1.53 -31.39
N PHE A 68 36.49 -1.43 -32.73
CA PHE A 68 35.54 -2.19 -33.55
C PHE A 68 35.61 -3.71 -33.31
N ALA A 69 36.81 -4.26 -33.06
CA ALA A 69 37.01 -5.68 -32.74
C ALA A 69 36.43 -6.10 -31.38
N ASP A 70 36.42 -5.20 -30.39
CA ASP A 70 35.96 -5.50 -29.03
C ASP A 70 34.45 -5.34 -28.85
N ARG A 71 33.77 -4.70 -29.83
CA ARG A 71 32.32 -4.46 -29.78
C ARG A 71 31.49 -5.75 -29.81
N GLU A 72 31.99 -6.81 -30.42
CA GLU A 72 31.32 -8.12 -30.47
C GLU A 72 31.52 -8.93 -29.18
N LEU A 73 32.62 -8.68 -28.46
CA LEU A 73 32.96 -9.32 -27.19
C LEU A 73 32.23 -8.67 -26.01
N ALA A 74 31.95 -7.36 -26.09
CA ALA A 74 31.22 -6.63 -25.07
C ALA A 74 29.73 -6.97 -25.08
N LYS A 75 29.27 -7.72 -24.08
CA LYS A 75 27.86 -8.12 -23.94
C LYS A 75 27.15 -7.28 -22.87
N LEU A 76 25.98 -6.75 -23.21
CA LEU A 76 25.14 -5.91 -22.34
C LEU A 76 24.86 -6.54 -20.96
N HIS A 77 24.65 -7.86 -20.92
CA HIS A 77 24.31 -8.56 -19.68
C HIS A 77 25.43 -8.51 -18.61
N HIS A 78 26.68 -8.21 -18.98
CA HIS A 78 27.75 -7.99 -18.01
C HIS A 78 27.55 -6.72 -17.17
N TYR A 79 26.76 -5.75 -17.67
CA TYR A 79 26.48 -4.48 -17.02
C TYR A 79 25.17 -4.49 -16.21
N PHE A 80 24.32 -5.50 -16.42
CA PHE A 80 23.09 -5.72 -15.65
C PHE A 80 23.34 -6.27 -14.25
N TYR A 81 24.45 -6.99 -14.06
CA TYR A 81 24.80 -7.59 -12.77
C TYR A 81 25.20 -6.53 -11.72
N PRO A 82 26.13 -5.58 -12.00
CA PRO A 82 26.47 -4.52 -11.06
C PRO A 82 25.26 -3.65 -10.72
N SER A 83 24.42 -3.31 -11.69
CA SER A 83 23.29 -2.41 -11.44
C SER A 83 22.22 -3.02 -10.56
N ALA A 84 21.86 -4.30 -10.74
CA ALA A 84 20.92 -4.98 -9.83
C ALA A 84 21.49 -5.11 -8.41
N GLY A 85 22.78 -5.45 -8.31
CA GLY A 85 23.49 -5.60 -7.05
C GLY A 85 23.62 -4.30 -6.25
N TYR A 86 23.76 -3.15 -6.91
CA TYR A 86 23.82 -1.84 -6.23
C TYR A 86 22.46 -1.17 -6.06
N SER A 87 21.55 -1.30 -7.03
CA SER A 87 20.23 -0.65 -6.95
C SER A 87 19.33 -1.25 -5.87
N THR A 88 19.43 -2.56 -5.61
CA THR A 88 18.63 -3.23 -4.57
C THR A 88 18.91 -2.68 -3.17
N PRO A 89 20.15 -2.64 -2.65
CA PRO A 89 20.42 -2.07 -1.33
C PRO A 89 20.13 -0.56 -1.28
N ILE A 90 20.36 0.18 -2.37
CA ILE A 90 19.96 1.60 -2.47
C ILE A 90 18.45 1.74 -2.32
N GLY A 91 17.67 0.89 -2.98
CA GLY A 91 16.21 0.86 -2.89
C GLY A 91 15.70 0.56 -1.49
N ILE A 92 16.30 -0.44 -0.82
CA ILE A 92 15.98 -0.78 0.58
C ILE A 92 16.24 0.44 1.47
N VAL A 93 17.44 1.02 1.40
CA VAL A 93 17.82 2.17 2.23
C VAL A 93 16.93 3.37 1.96
N ALA A 94 16.67 3.69 0.70
CA ALA A 94 15.78 4.79 0.32
C ALA A 94 14.35 4.56 0.82
N GLY A 95 13.82 3.34 0.71
CA GLY A 95 12.50 2.97 1.22
C GLY A 95 12.41 3.06 2.75
N VAL A 96 13.44 2.61 3.47
CA VAL A 96 13.52 2.74 4.93
C VAL A 96 13.60 4.20 5.36
N ILE A 97 14.44 5.01 4.70
CA ILE A 97 14.52 6.45 4.97
C ILE A 97 13.16 7.11 4.72
N TYR A 98 12.48 6.74 3.65
CA TYR A 98 11.14 7.24 3.33
C TYR A 98 10.14 6.89 4.44
N ALA A 99 10.11 5.63 4.90
CA ALA A 99 9.24 5.21 6.01
C ALA A 99 9.53 6.01 7.29
N CYS A 100 10.80 6.12 7.65
CA CYS A 100 11.24 6.86 8.83
C CYS A 100 10.85 8.35 8.78
N TYR A 101 11.04 9.00 7.63
CA TYR A 101 10.80 10.43 7.49
C TYR A 101 9.33 10.79 7.22
N TYR A 102 8.69 10.14 6.25
CA TYR A 102 7.31 10.44 5.89
C TYR A 102 6.33 9.75 6.83
N ASP A 103 6.39 8.43 6.92
CA ASP A 103 5.43 7.68 7.74
C ASP A 103 5.65 7.96 9.24
N GLY A 104 6.88 7.92 9.74
CA GLY A 104 7.20 8.16 11.15
C GLY A 104 7.22 9.64 11.56
N TYR A 105 8.11 10.45 10.94
CA TYR A 105 8.36 11.81 11.42
C TYR A 105 7.29 12.84 11.00
N ARG A 106 6.87 12.82 9.73
CA ARG A 106 5.94 13.82 9.19
C ARG A 106 4.50 13.49 9.51
N ASP A 107 4.08 12.25 9.26
CA ASP A 107 2.66 11.91 9.22
C ASP A 107 2.12 11.38 10.55
N CYS A 108 2.97 10.70 11.34
CA CYS A 108 2.64 10.38 12.74
C CYS A 108 2.99 11.52 13.71
N SER A 109 3.17 12.77 13.23
CA SER A 109 3.24 13.92 14.13
C SER A 109 1.86 14.20 14.74
N ASP A 110 1.80 14.72 15.96
CA ASP A 110 0.51 14.93 16.65
C ASP A 110 -0.41 15.87 15.84
N GLN A 111 0.16 16.96 15.33
CA GLN A 111 -0.55 17.94 14.50
C GLN A 111 -0.98 17.36 13.14
N SER A 112 -0.22 16.44 12.55
CA SER A 112 -0.63 15.81 11.28
C SER A 112 -1.71 14.76 11.51
N ALA A 113 -1.61 13.98 12.59
CA ALA A 113 -2.61 13.01 12.98
C ALA A 113 -3.96 13.69 13.25
N LEU A 114 -3.97 14.78 14.03
CA LEU A 114 -5.19 15.56 14.29
C LEU A 114 -5.79 16.15 13.02
N ARG A 115 -4.97 16.76 12.15
CA ARG A 115 -5.43 17.28 10.86
C ARG A 115 -6.00 16.17 9.96
N ALA A 116 -5.37 14.99 9.96
CA ALA A 116 -5.86 13.86 9.18
C ALA A 116 -7.19 13.33 9.73
N ILE A 117 -7.35 13.29 11.06
CA ILE A 117 -8.62 12.97 11.72
C ILE A 117 -9.71 13.97 11.33
N GLU A 118 -9.44 15.27 11.38
CA GLU A 118 -10.40 16.31 10.96
C GLU A 118 -10.79 16.17 9.48
N GLN A 119 -9.82 15.88 8.61
CA GLN A 119 -10.07 15.65 7.18
C GLN A 119 -10.85 14.37 6.90
N GLU A 120 -10.58 13.29 7.62
CA GLU A 120 -11.37 12.06 7.55
C GLU A 120 -12.79 12.33 8.04
N ARG A 121 -12.93 13.11 9.11
CA ARG A 121 -14.22 13.49 9.66
C ARG A 121 -15.04 14.30 8.66
N ALA A 122 -14.44 15.32 8.06
CA ALA A 122 -15.05 16.18 7.05
C ALA A 122 -15.50 15.38 5.82
N ARG A 123 -14.64 14.50 5.29
CA ARG A 123 -14.97 13.64 4.14
C ARG A 123 -16.15 12.72 4.41
N ALA A 124 -16.20 12.11 5.60
CA ALA A 124 -17.34 11.31 6.00
C ALA A 124 -18.63 12.15 6.14
N MET A 125 -18.52 13.44 6.53
CA MET A 125 -19.69 14.30 6.76
C MET A 125 -20.27 14.74 5.42
N GLU A 126 -19.40 15.07 4.47
CA GLU A 126 -19.78 15.35 3.09
C GLU A 126 -20.43 14.13 2.44
N ALA A 127 -19.85 12.94 2.60
CA ALA A 127 -20.41 11.71 2.06
C ALA A 127 -21.78 11.36 2.67
N TRP A 128 -21.94 11.56 3.97
CA TRP A 128 -23.20 11.38 4.67
C TRP A 128 -24.26 12.39 4.20
N GLY A 129 -23.89 13.66 4.04
CA GLY A 129 -24.76 14.71 3.51
C GLY A 129 -25.27 14.38 2.09
N GLN A 130 -24.36 13.97 1.20
CA GLN A 130 -24.73 13.51 -0.15
C GLN A 130 -25.66 12.29 -0.12
N TYR A 131 -25.45 11.39 0.83
CA TYR A 131 -26.31 10.23 1.00
C TYR A 131 -27.72 10.63 1.48
N GLU A 132 -27.81 11.55 2.44
CA GLU A 132 -29.09 12.03 2.96
C GLU A 132 -29.88 12.80 1.89
N GLU A 133 -29.21 13.60 1.07
CA GLU A 133 -29.80 14.27 -0.10
C GLU A 133 -30.37 13.25 -1.09
N ARG A 134 -29.57 12.26 -1.50
CA ARG A 134 -30.02 11.18 -2.40
C ARG A 134 -31.19 10.39 -1.82
N ARG A 135 -31.22 10.18 -0.50
CA ARG A 135 -32.33 9.51 0.20
C ARG A 135 -33.60 10.37 0.14
N LYS A 136 -33.50 11.68 0.37
CA LYS A 136 -34.63 12.62 0.26
C LYS A 136 -35.16 12.72 -1.17
N GLU A 137 -34.28 12.76 -2.17
CA GLU A 137 -34.66 12.78 -3.58
C GLU A 137 -35.36 11.49 -4.02
N ARG A 138 -34.84 10.32 -3.62
CA ARG A 138 -35.52 9.04 -3.88
C ARG A 138 -36.87 8.95 -3.18
N GLY A 139 -36.97 9.37 -1.92
CA GLY A 139 -38.26 9.40 -1.21
C GLY A 139 -39.29 10.34 -1.85
N LYS A 140 -38.85 11.45 -2.47
CA LYS A 140 -39.72 12.31 -3.29
C LYS A 140 -40.12 11.61 -4.59
N SER A 141 -39.17 11.00 -5.30
CA SER A 141 -39.42 10.27 -6.55
C SER A 141 -40.36 9.07 -6.36
N GLU A 142 -40.23 8.34 -5.26
CA GLU A 142 -41.13 7.24 -4.88
C GLU A 142 -42.53 7.76 -4.53
N ARG A 143 -42.65 8.91 -3.85
CA ARG A 143 -43.94 9.58 -3.63
C ARG A 143 -44.62 10.01 -4.92
N TRP A 144 -43.86 10.60 -5.85
CA TRP A 144 -44.37 10.95 -7.18
C TRP A 144 -44.75 9.70 -7.98
N GLY A 145 -43.93 8.65 -7.97
CA GLY A 145 -44.23 7.36 -8.59
C GLY A 145 -45.48 6.67 -8.03
N ALA A 146 -45.70 6.74 -6.72
CA ALA A 146 -46.91 6.24 -6.07
C ALA A 146 -48.16 7.07 -6.43
N LEU A 147 -48.02 8.39 -6.57
CA LEU A 147 -49.08 9.27 -7.08
C LEU A 147 -49.41 8.99 -8.55
N TYR A 148 -48.41 8.70 -9.38
CA TYR A 148 -48.63 8.27 -10.77
C TYR A 148 -49.22 6.85 -10.88
N ALA A 149 -48.94 5.96 -9.93
CA ALA A 149 -49.56 4.63 -9.86
C ALA A 149 -51.04 4.66 -9.44
N LEU A 150 -51.53 5.77 -8.88
CA LEU A 150 -52.94 6.01 -8.57
C LEU A 150 -53.76 6.57 -9.74
N LEU A 151 -53.12 6.94 -10.86
CA LEU A 151 -53.82 7.31 -12.09
C LEU A 151 -54.32 6.04 -12.82
N PRO A 152 -55.54 6.03 -13.40
CA PRO A 152 -56.04 4.87 -14.12
C PRO A 152 -55.10 4.48 -15.26
N SER A 153 -54.69 3.22 -15.25
CA SER A 153 -53.75 2.59 -16.17
C SER A 153 -54.30 2.54 -17.61
N VAL A 154 -54.21 3.65 -18.35
CA VAL A 154 -54.51 3.68 -19.80
C VAL A 154 -53.22 3.79 -20.65
N PHE A 155 -52.06 4.06 -20.04
CA PHE A 155 -50.79 4.25 -20.77
C PHE A 155 -49.55 3.54 -20.19
N ALA A 156 -49.70 2.49 -19.37
CA ALA A 156 -48.55 1.75 -18.85
C ALA A 156 -48.06 0.70 -19.86
N PHE A 157 -47.33 1.13 -20.90
CA PHE A 157 -46.50 0.24 -21.71
C PHE A 157 -45.26 -0.14 -20.88
N GLY A 158 -45.03 -1.44 -20.74
CA GLY A 158 -44.18 -2.02 -19.72
C GLY A 158 -42.70 -1.71 -19.84
N ASP A 159 -42.04 -1.75 -18.67
CA ASP A 159 -40.75 -2.40 -18.56
C ASP A 159 -40.61 -2.98 -17.13
N SER A 160 -40.82 -4.29 -17.03
CA SER A 160 -40.90 -5.04 -15.78
C SER A 160 -39.53 -5.59 -15.36
N LYS A 161 -38.55 -4.72 -15.12
CA LYS A 161 -37.29 -5.08 -14.42
C LYS A 161 -36.71 -3.93 -13.60
N SER A 162 -37.35 -3.54 -12.51
CA SER A 162 -36.67 -2.76 -11.45
C SER A 162 -37.24 -2.94 -10.02
N SER A 163 -38.24 -3.81 -9.83
CA SER A 163 -38.90 -4.04 -8.53
C SER A 163 -38.11 -4.95 -7.58
N GLN A 164 -36.79 -4.70 -7.44
CA GLN A 164 -35.99 -5.22 -6.32
C GLN A 164 -35.16 -4.12 -5.62
N VAL A 165 -35.27 -2.86 -6.04
CA VAL A 165 -34.57 -1.74 -5.37
C VAL A 165 -35.50 -0.94 -4.44
N ALA A 166 -36.76 -1.34 -4.31
CA ALA A 166 -37.77 -0.69 -3.46
C ALA A 166 -37.68 -1.09 -1.96
N ALA A 167 -36.50 -1.52 -1.50
CA ALA A 167 -36.18 -1.50 -0.08
C ALA A 167 -35.55 -0.15 0.18
N GLY A 168 -36.29 0.76 0.82
CA GLY A 168 -35.81 2.08 1.22
C GLY A 168 -34.41 1.95 1.82
N LEU A 169 -33.52 2.85 1.38
CA LEU A 169 -32.12 2.86 1.83
C LEU A 169 -32.09 2.77 3.37
N PRO A 170 -31.38 1.77 3.95
CA PRO A 170 -31.33 1.59 5.39
C PRO A 170 -30.84 2.87 6.04
N GLU A 171 -31.38 3.20 7.22
CA GLU A 171 -30.92 4.38 7.94
C GLU A 171 -29.45 4.20 8.31
N LYS A 172 -28.58 4.99 7.69
CA LYS A 172 -27.13 4.97 7.93
C LYS A 172 -26.75 6.17 8.77
N SER A 173 -25.94 5.90 9.79
CA SER A 173 -25.31 6.93 10.61
C SER A 173 -24.12 7.51 9.87
N TYR A 174 -23.69 8.71 10.28
CA TYR A 174 -22.43 9.30 9.84
C TYR A 174 -21.23 8.35 10.02
N GLU A 175 -21.23 7.56 11.10
CA GLU A 175 -20.16 6.60 11.41
C GLU A 175 -19.98 5.53 10.34
N ASP A 176 -21.03 5.20 9.58
CA ASP A 176 -20.98 4.24 8.47
C ASP A 176 -20.20 4.76 7.25
N PHE A 177 -19.90 6.06 7.21
CA PHE A 177 -19.15 6.72 6.13
C PHE A 177 -17.68 6.97 6.51
N ILE A 178 -17.27 6.59 7.73
CA ILE A 178 -15.87 6.65 8.15
C ILE A 178 -15.06 5.67 7.30
N GLU A 179 -13.84 6.08 6.93
CA GLU A 179 -12.98 5.27 6.08
C GLU A 179 -12.60 3.97 6.82
N PRO A 180 -12.79 2.79 6.22
CA PRO A 180 -12.38 1.54 6.85
C PRO A 180 -10.87 1.54 7.04
N TYR A 181 -10.42 1.19 8.25
CA TYR A 181 -9.00 1.25 8.65
C TYR A 181 -8.39 2.65 8.62
N GLY A 182 -9.21 3.71 8.58
CA GLY A 182 -8.82 5.09 8.84
C GLY A 182 -8.45 5.34 10.31
N ILE A 183 -7.92 6.52 10.62
CA ILE A 183 -7.42 6.85 11.96
C ILE A 183 -8.58 6.82 12.96
N LEU A 184 -9.74 7.34 12.55
CA LEU A 184 -10.96 7.34 13.36
C LEU A 184 -11.46 5.93 13.64
N SER A 185 -11.52 5.07 12.60
CA SER A 185 -11.97 3.68 12.77
C SER A 185 -11.05 2.87 13.69
N VAL A 186 -9.74 3.11 13.64
CA VAL A 186 -8.76 2.45 14.50
C VAL A 186 -8.89 2.96 15.94
N GLY A 187 -9.02 4.28 16.13
CA GLY A 187 -9.22 4.88 17.45
C GLY A 187 -10.54 4.49 18.12
N GLN A 188 -11.57 4.09 17.35
CA GLN A 188 -12.85 3.58 17.84
C GLN A 188 -12.77 2.16 18.41
N GLN A 189 -11.76 1.35 18.04
CA GLN A 189 -11.62 -0.03 18.55
C GLN A 189 -11.42 -0.04 20.07
N THR A 190 -10.73 0.97 20.60
CA THR A 190 -10.43 1.10 22.02
C THR A 190 -10.56 2.55 22.41
N ALA A 191 -11.68 2.96 23.02
CA ALA A 191 -11.89 4.35 23.43
C ALA A 191 -10.89 4.80 24.52
N ALA A 192 -10.62 3.94 25.51
CA ALA A 192 -9.64 4.17 26.57
C ALA A 192 -8.57 3.07 26.55
N PRO A 193 -7.28 3.42 26.53
CA PRO A 193 -6.20 2.44 26.49
C PRO A 193 -6.24 1.54 27.72
N HIS A 194 -5.93 0.26 27.54
CA HIS A 194 -5.94 -0.72 28.63
C HIS A 194 -4.91 -0.37 29.72
N ASP A 195 -3.72 0.06 29.31
CA ASP A 195 -2.66 0.56 30.18
C ASP A 195 -2.19 1.95 29.71
N PRO A 196 -2.54 3.03 30.43
CA PRO A 196 -2.11 4.38 30.07
C PRO A 196 -0.60 4.58 30.13
N SER A 197 0.13 3.82 30.96
CA SER A 197 1.59 3.92 31.09
C SER A 197 2.29 3.53 29.78
N PHE A 198 1.64 2.71 28.98
CA PHE A 198 2.12 2.29 27.69
C PHE A 198 2.31 3.49 26.75
N TYR A 199 1.42 4.48 26.81
CA TYR A 199 1.39 5.68 25.96
C TYR A 199 2.17 6.88 26.54
N GLU A 200 3.09 6.66 27.49
CA GLU A 200 3.90 7.75 28.08
C GLU A 200 4.76 8.51 27.05
N HIS A 201 5.18 7.83 25.99
CA HIS A 201 6.16 8.36 25.04
C HIS A 201 5.52 8.94 23.77
N TYR A 202 4.32 8.46 23.40
CA TYR A 202 3.60 8.86 22.19
C TYR A 202 2.11 8.98 22.48
N SER A 203 1.47 10.02 21.93
CA SER A 203 0.03 10.18 22.09
C SER A 203 -0.72 9.07 21.34
N LYS A 204 -1.89 8.70 21.86
CA LYS A 204 -2.74 7.69 21.23
C LYS A 204 -3.04 8.02 19.77
N HIS A 205 -3.26 9.29 19.42
CA HIS A 205 -3.50 9.72 18.04
C HIS A 205 -2.32 9.43 17.10
N GLN A 206 -1.08 9.54 17.57
CA GLN A 206 0.11 9.20 16.78
C GLN A 206 0.19 7.68 16.56
N VAL A 207 -0.13 6.90 17.58
CA VAL A 207 -0.16 5.44 17.50
C VAL A 207 -1.29 4.96 16.58
N ASP A 208 -2.49 5.55 16.69
CA ASP A 208 -3.63 5.28 15.80
C ASP A 208 -3.29 5.62 14.34
N ALA A 209 -2.56 6.72 14.09
CA ALA A 209 -2.08 7.08 12.76
C ALA A 209 -1.07 6.05 12.21
N LEU A 210 -0.20 5.50 13.05
CA LEU A 210 0.75 4.46 12.67
C LEU A 210 0.06 3.13 12.38
N VAL A 211 -0.86 2.71 13.25
CA VAL A 211 -1.64 1.47 13.13
C VAL A 211 -2.56 1.52 11.92
N SER A 212 -3.30 2.62 11.71
CA SER A 212 -4.15 2.79 10.53
C SER A 212 -3.37 2.68 9.23
N ARG A 213 -2.16 3.25 9.15
CA ARG A 213 -1.30 3.09 7.97
C ARG A 213 -0.86 1.64 7.78
N ALA A 214 -0.43 0.97 8.84
CA ALA A 214 -0.04 -0.43 8.77
C ALA A 214 -1.22 -1.31 8.34
N MET A 215 -2.43 -1.04 8.85
CA MET A 215 -3.66 -1.75 8.47
C MET A 215 -4.05 -1.49 7.02
N LYS A 216 -4.08 -0.23 6.57
CA LYS A 216 -4.37 0.13 5.17
C LYS A 216 -3.41 -0.55 4.21
N LEU A 217 -2.13 -0.59 4.56
CA LEU A 217 -1.11 -1.23 3.76
C LEU A 217 -1.30 -2.76 3.71
N ARG A 218 -1.63 -3.40 4.83
CA ARG A 218 -1.89 -4.85 4.88
C ARG A 218 -3.21 -5.26 4.21
N LYS A 219 -4.22 -4.38 4.21
CA LYS A 219 -5.52 -4.62 3.56
C LYS A 219 -5.53 -4.23 2.09
N SER A 220 -4.48 -3.57 1.60
CA SER A 220 -4.30 -3.29 0.18
C SER A 220 -3.95 -4.57 -0.57
N SER A 221 -4.86 -5.04 -1.42
CA SER A 221 -4.69 -6.27 -2.20
C SER A 221 -3.54 -6.19 -3.21
N GLU A 222 -3.19 -5.00 -3.69
CA GLU A 222 -2.02 -4.81 -4.56
C GLU A 222 -0.73 -4.99 -3.78
N GLU A 223 -0.59 -4.32 -2.64
CA GLU A 223 0.61 -4.38 -1.82
C GLU A 223 0.84 -5.78 -1.24
N GLU A 224 -0.22 -6.45 -0.78
CA GLU A 224 -0.11 -7.81 -0.28
C GLU A 224 0.39 -8.79 -1.37
N ARG A 225 -0.15 -8.69 -2.58
CA ARG A 225 0.31 -9.49 -3.73
C ARG A 225 1.78 -9.21 -4.06
N TRP A 226 2.17 -7.93 -4.07
CA TRP A 226 3.55 -7.53 -4.30
C TRP A 226 4.48 -8.10 -3.22
N LEU A 227 4.18 -7.89 -1.94
CA LEU A 227 5.01 -8.36 -0.82
C LEU A 227 5.15 -9.88 -0.81
N HIS A 228 4.06 -10.60 -1.09
CA HIS A 228 4.11 -12.05 -1.18
C HIS A 228 4.99 -12.54 -2.34
N THR A 229 4.85 -11.91 -3.51
CA THR A 229 5.61 -12.28 -4.71
C THR A 229 7.09 -11.90 -4.58
N ALA A 230 7.37 -10.69 -4.13
CA ALA A 230 8.71 -10.17 -3.88
C ALA A 230 9.42 -10.97 -2.79
N GLY A 231 8.74 -11.33 -1.69
CA GLY A 231 9.32 -12.16 -0.63
C GLY A 231 9.70 -13.57 -1.10
N ARG A 232 8.85 -14.22 -1.92
CA ARG A 232 9.14 -15.56 -2.48
C ARG A 232 10.28 -15.51 -3.48
N LEU A 233 10.26 -14.56 -4.42
CA LEU A 233 11.32 -14.43 -5.42
C LEU A 233 12.62 -13.94 -4.78
N GLY A 234 12.53 -13.12 -3.74
CA GLY A 234 13.66 -12.68 -2.95
C GLY A 234 14.37 -13.84 -2.25
N SER A 235 13.60 -14.68 -1.55
CA SER A 235 14.14 -15.88 -0.89
C SER A 235 14.72 -16.89 -1.89
N TYR A 236 14.07 -17.12 -3.04
CA TYR A 236 14.65 -17.97 -4.10
C TYR A 236 15.94 -17.37 -4.67
N GLY A 237 16.01 -16.05 -4.85
CA GLY A 237 17.22 -15.36 -5.27
C GLY A 237 18.37 -15.57 -4.29
N ILE A 238 18.13 -15.36 -3.00
CA ILE A 238 19.14 -15.55 -1.94
C ILE A 238 19.58 -17.02 -1.86
N VAL A 239 18.65 -17.97 -1.84
CA VAL A 239 18.98 -19.40 -1.77
C VAL A 239 19.76 -19.84 -3.00
N GLY A 240 19.31 -19.46 -4.20
CA GLY A 240 20.00 -19.78 -5.44
C GLY A 240 21.39 -19.15 -5.51
N MET A 241 21.55 -17.93 -4.98
CA MET A 241 22.84 -17.23 -4.88
C MET A 241 23.79 -18.00 -3.96
N LEU A 242 23.34 -18.42 -2.78
CA LEU A 242 24.16 -19.20 -1.84
C LEU A 242 24.56 -20.55 -2.44
N LEU A 243 23.64 -21.25 -3.11
CA LEU A 243 23.90 -22.53 -3.76
C LEU A 243 24.91 -22.42 -4.92
N THR A 244 24.92 -21.29 -5.61
CA THR A 244 25.78 -21.05 -6.78
C THR A 244 26.99 -20.18 -6.45
N TRP A 245 27.19 -19.78 -5.20
CA TRP A 245 28.25 -18.89 -4.72
C TRP A 245 29.63 -19.35 -5.17
N ASN A 246 29.89 -20.65 -5.10
CA ASN A 246 31.18 -21.24 -5.46
C ASN A 246 31.36 -21.46 -6.98
N SER A 247 30.30 -21.28 -7.78
CA SER A 247 30.34 -21.58 -9.22
C SER A 247 30.94 -20.44 -10.04
N GLY A 248 30.91 -19.19 -9.56
CA GLY A 248 31.43 -17.99 -10.25
C GLY A 248 30.85 -17.72 -11.67
N ARG A 249 29.89 -18.53 -12.11
CA ARG A 249 29.41 -18.67 -13.50
C ARG A 249 28.04 -18.00 -13.68
N MET A 250 27.48 -18.10 -14.88
CA MET A 250 26.22 -17.46 -15.30
C MET A 250 25.04 -17.67 -14.33
N PHE A 251 24.93 -18.84 -13.69
CA PHE A 251 23.87 -19.12 -12.72
C PHE A 251 23.99 -18.30 -11.42
N PHE A 252 25.21 -18.14 -10.91
CA PHE A 252 25.47 -17.21 -9.79
C PHE A 252 25.05 -15.78 -10.14
N ARG A 253 25.34 -15.34 -11.36
CA ARG A 253 24.96 -14.01 -11.85
C ARG A 253 23.45 -13.85 -12.04
N LEU A 254 22.73 -14.93 -12.37
CA LEU A 254 21.26 -14.97 -12.45
C LEU A 254 20.60 -14.84 -11.08
N PHE A 255 21.12 -15.51 -10.05
CA PHE A 255 20.52 -15.51 -8.71
C PHE A 255 20.92 -14.30 -7.83
N MET A 256 22.15 -13.79 -7.98
CA MET A 256 22.59 -12.51 -7.38
C MET A 256 21.79 -11.32 -7.93
N GLY A 257 21.28 -11.45 -9.16
CA GLY A 257 20.24 -10.60 -9.70
C GLY A 257 18.90 -10.87 -9.03
N LEU A 258 18.77 -10.55 -7.73
CA LEU A 258 17.49 -10.31 -7.07
C LEU A 258 16.55 -9.47 -7.97
N GLY A 259 17.13 -8.63 -8.82
CA GLY A 259 16.44 -7.84 -9.83
C GLY A 259 15.70 -8.58 -10.95
N LEU A 260 16.04 -9.82 -11.34
CA LEU A 260 15.25 -10.49 -12.40
C LEU A 260 13.93 -11.02 -11.86
N GLY A 261 13.92 -11.53 -10.61
CA GLY A 261 12.69 -11.88 -9.89
C GLY A 261 11.83 -10.66 -9.57
N VAL A 262 12.42 -9.56 -9.11
CA VAL A 262 11.73 -8.30 -8.82
C VAL A 262 11.21 -7.62 -10.09
N VAL A 263 11.97 -7.61 -11.20
CA VAL A 263 11.51 -7.05 -12.49
C VAL A 263 10.44 -7.94 -13.10
N CYS A 264 10.59 -9.27 -13.10
CA CYS A 264 9.53 -10.17 -13.53
C CYS A 264 8.28 -10.05 -12.64
N ALA A 265 8.41 -9.90 -11.32
CA ALA A 265 7.29 -9.64 -10.43
C ALA A 265 6.65 -8.27 -10.65
N GLY A 266 7.45 -7.23 -10.92
CA GLY A 266 6.96 -5.89 -11.22
C GLY A 266 6.21 -5.86 -12.54
N VAL A 267 6.72 -6.57 -13.55
CA VAL A 267 6.04 -6.78 -14.84
C VAL A 267 4.77 -7.61 -14.63
N ILE A 268 4.83 -8.77 -13.97
CA ILE A 268 3.65 -9.63 -13.71
C ILE A 268 2.58 -8.93 -12.87
N SER A 269 2.99 -8.13 -11.88
CA SER A 269 2.09 -7.33 -11.05
C SER A 269 1.49 -6.15 -11.82
N GLY A 270 2.24 -5.55 -12.76
CA GLY A 270 1.76 -4.47 -13.62
C GLY A 270 0.90 -4.94 -14.79
N THR A 271 1.16 -6.13 -15.35
CA THR A 271 0.43 -6.67 -16.51
C THR A 271 -0.89 -7.38 -16.16
N LYS A 272 -1.21 -7.52 -14.86
CA LYS A 272 -2.49 -8.09 -14.39
C LYS A 272 -3.49 -7.05 -13.86
N MET A 273 -3.38 -5.78 -14.28
CA MET A 273 -4.35 -4.74 -13.90
C MET A 273 -5.64 -4.70 -14.73
N ASP A 274 -5.83 -5.58 -15.73
CA ASP A 274 -7.06 -5.63 -16.56
C ASP A 274 -7.78 -7.00 -16.58
N THR A 275 -7.89 -7.69 -15.44
CA THR A 275 -8.88 -8.78 -15.27
C THR A 275 -9.53 -8.76 -13.92
#